data_AF-A0A9P5HCM3-F1
#
_entry.id   AF-A0A9P5HCM3-F1
#
_cell.length_a   1.000
_cell.length_b   1.000
_cell.length_c   1.000
_cell.angle_alpha   90.00
_cell.angle_beta   90.00
_cell.angle_gamma   90.00
#
_symmetry.space_group_name_H-M   'P 1'
#
loop_
_entity.id
_entity.type
_entity.pdbx_description
1 polymer ?
#
loop_
_entity_poly.entity_id
_entity_poly.type
_entity_poly.pdbx_seq_one_letter_code
_entity_poly.pdbx_strand_id
1 'polypeptide(L)'
;MAAASSSPPCTMLRVDGTRIVNPAGETVILKGAGVGGMLNMENFITGYSGHEHEHRAQLTEVLGEEKATFFFDRLIHHFFAEADAEYFASLGLNCIRIPFNYRHFIDDLNPDVINEKGFKLLDRCVDLCAKNNLYVILDMHAVPGGQNQDWHSDSGLTRALFWDFKDHQDRAIQLWEAIAKRYKGNPVIAGYNPLNEPADPNKTASGHYGARVVQWYERAEKAIRAIDPDHILFIDGNTYAMDFRAFPDKPLPNTVYACHDYSMMGFPVPEQFEGTQDQKDKLRSSFERKVQFMREKNVPIWNGEFGPVYQNEHKDGAEAVKTNAKRFALLEEQLEIYRETGVSWSIWLYKDIGYQGMLYVDPDSAYMKLIKGFVEKKQALGLDFWGVVNKDGVKHLYEPFLQGLKDMVLPKYQEAKYPKIWTFERQFERVVRECLLSEYVGWEMAELFRGKTEEELEELAASFSLEKCKMRDGLNKILAEDATKK
;
A
#
# COMPACT_ATOMS: atom_id res chain seq x y z
N MET A 1 32.49 10.60 -6.46
CA MET A 1 32.74 9.74 -5.28
C MET A 1 31.57 9.95 -4.34
N ALA A 2 30.60 9.02 -4.35
CA ALA A 2 29.47 9.07 -3.42
C ALA A 2 30.02 9.00 -1.98
N ALA A 3 29.49 9.86 -1.10
CA ALA A 3 29.81 9.77 0.32
C ALA A 3 29.38 8.38 0.79
N ALA A 4 30.33 7.59 1.29
CA ALA A 4 30.02 6.33 1.95
C ALA A 4 28.99 6.61 3.06
N SER A 5 27.89 5.86 3.05
CA SER A 5 26.87 5.92 4.11
C SER A 5 27.55 5.88 5.47
N SER A 6 27.38 6.93 6.27
CA SER A 6 27.91 7.02 7.63
C SER A 6 27.13 6.16 8.63
N SER A 7 26.09 5.46 8.18
CA SER A 7 25.22 4.62 9.00
C SER A 7 25.84 3.23 9.19
N PRO A 8 25.79 2.66 10.41
CA PRO A 8 26.26 1.30 10.66
C PRO A 8 25.46 0.29 9.83
N PRO A 9 26.08 -0.81 9.37
CA PRO A 9 25.42 -1.81 8.54
C PRO A 9 24.17 -2.38 9.23
N CYS A 10 23.19 -2.82 8.43
CA CYS A 10 21.97 -3.44 8.92
C CYS A 10 22.31 -4.62 9.84
N THR A 11 21.59 -4.72 10.95
CA THR A 11 21.73 -5.78 11.96
C THR A 11 20.36 -6.33 12.30
N MET A 12 20.31 -7.56 12.81
CA MET A 12 19.05 -8.15 13.26
C MET A 12 18.35 -7.24 14.27
N LEU A 13 17.12 -6.85 13.97
CA LEU A 13 16.28 -6.04 14.83
C LEU A 13 15.40 -6.93 15.72
N ARG A 14 15.07 -6.42 16.91
CA ARG A 14 14.10 -7.05 17.81
C ARG A 14 13.26 -6.01 18.55
N VAL A 15 12.13 -6.45 19.09
CA VAL A 15 11.30 -5.63 19.97
C VAL A 15 11.82 -5.65 21.41
N ASP A 16 11.89 -4.47 22.04
CA ASP A 16 12.18 -4.28 23.46
C ASP A 16 11.21 -3.23 24.05
N GLY A 17 10.20 -3.70 24.78
CA GLY A 17 9.10 -2.86 25.27
C GLY A 17 8.38 -2.18 24.11
N THR A 18 8.33 -0.85 24.12
CA THR A 18 7.71 -0.03 23.07
C THR A 18 8.66 0.33 21.92
N ARG A 19 9.86 -0.27 21.86
CA ARG A 19 10.93 0.11 20.93
C ARG A 19 11.32 -1.04 20.02
N ILE A 20 11.81 -0.70 18.83
CA ILE A 20 12.62 -1.58 18.00
C ILE A 20 14.08 -1.27 18.32
N VAL A 21 14.90 -2.29 18.56
CA VAL A 21 16.31 -2.13 18.93
C VAL A 21 17.23 -3.02 18.09
N ASN A 22 18.45 -2.55 17.89
CA ASN A 22 19.54 -3.35 17.32
C ASN A 22 20.17 -4.28 18.40
N PRO A 23 21.18 -5.12 18.06
CA PRO A 23 21.83 -6.00 19.03
C PRO A 23 22.56 -5.27 20.16
N ALA A 24 22.94 -4.00 19.96
CA ALA A 24 23.55 -3.15 20.99
C ALA A 24 22.51 -2.55 21.97
N GLY A 25 21.21 -2.76 21.73
CA GLY A 25 20.12 -2.19 22.54
C GLY A 25 19.78 -0.74 22.19
N GLU A 26 20.31 -0.21 21.10
CA GLU A 26 20.01 1.14 20.61
C GLU A 26 18.69 1.15 19.85
N THR A 27 17.86 2.16 20.10
CA THR A 27 16.58 2.33 19.40
C THR A 27 16.81 2.56 17.90
N VAL A 28 16.06 1.85 17.07
CA VAL A 28 15.99 2.04 15.62
C VAL A 28 14.58 2.49 15.27
N ILE A 29 14.44 3.68 14.70
CA ILE A 29 13.17 4.15 14.13
C ILE A 29 13.24 3.93 12.63
N LEU A 30 12.36 3.07 12.10
CA LEU A 30 12.30 2.77 10.68
C LEU A 30 11.51 3.88 9.98
N LYS A 31 12.12 4.54 8.99
CA LYS A 31 11.55 5.66 8.24
C LYS A 31 11.77 5.41 6.76
N GLY A 32 10.69 5.41 5.99
CA GLY A 32 10.71 4.88 4.63
C GLY A 32 9.45 5.15 3.83
N ALA A 33 9.33 4.44 2.71
CA ALA A 33 8.13 4.45 1.90
C ALA A 33 7.77 3.04 1.42
N GLY A 34 6.50 2.85 1.09
CA GLY A 34 6.02 1.68 0.37
C GLY A 34 6.34 1.77 -1.12
N VAL A 35 6.86 0.69 -1.70
CA VAL A 35 7.06 0.54 -3.15
C VAL A 35 5.82 -0.11 -3.80
N GLY A 36 4.65 0.48 -3.55
CA GLY A 36 3.41 0.13 -4.24
C GLY A 36 3.52 0.37 -5.74
N GLY A 37 2.73 -0.36 -6.54
CA GLY A 37 2.76 -0.25 -8.00
C GLY A 37 3.77 -1.18 -8.69
N MET A 38 4.63 -1.88 -7.92
CA MET A 38 5.68 -2.76 -8.45
C MET A 38 5.30 -4.25 -8.37
N LEU A 39 5.45 -4.87 -7.19
CA LEU A 39 5.12 -6.30 -6.97
C LEU A 39 3.70 -6.51 -6.44
N ASN A 40 3.00 -5.41 -6.12
CA ASN A 40 1.56 -5.33 -5.98
C ASN A 40 1.13 -4.05 -6.69
N MET A 41 0.45 -4.18 -7.83
CA MET A 41 0.08 -3.03 -8.64
C MET A 41 -1.24 -2.44 -8.17
N GLU A 42 -1.37 -1.11 -8.16
CA GLU A 42 -2.64 -0.44 -7.88
C GLU A 42 -3.04 0.54 -8.95
N ASN A 43 -4.34 0.64 -9.17
CA ASN A 43 -4.95 1.31 -10.30
C ASN A 43 -4.56 2.80 -10.41
N PHE A 44 -4.46 3.53 -9.31
CA PHE A 44 -4.07 4.94 -9.33
C PHE A 44 -2.56 5.13 -9.49
N ILE A 45 -1.75 4.11 -9.16
CA ILE A 45 -0.28 4.21 -9.19
C ILE A 45 0.23 4.15 -10.62
N THR A 46 -0.31 3.23 -11.43
CA THR A 46 0.10 3.03 -12.83
C THR A 46 -0.99 3.40 -13.84
N GLY A 47 -2.18 3.79 -13.38
CA GLY A 47 -3.19 4.44 -14.22
C GLY A 47 -4.24 3.52 -14.83
N TYR A 48 -4.12 2.19 -14.72
CA TYR A 48 -5.17 1.24 -15.13
C TYR A 48 -6.44 1.38 -14.27
N SER A 49 -7.56 0.75 -14.64
CA SER A 49 -8.79 0.69 -13.83
C SER A 49 -9.05 -0.73 -13.31
N GLY A 50 -9.70 -0.86 -12.16
CA GLY A 50 -10.06 -2.16 -11.59
C GLY A 50 -8.90 -2.76 -10.79
N HIS A 51 -8.64 -4.04 -11.02
CA HIS A 51 -7.69 -4.86 -10.27
C HIS A 51 -6.46 -5.26 -11.10
N GLU A 52 -5.37 -5.61 -10.42
CA GLU A 52 -4.12 -5.99 -11.07
C GLU A 52 -4.29 -7.22 -11.97
N HIS A 53 -5.00 -8.27 -11.50
CA HIS A 53 -5.20 -9.49 -12.29
C HIS A 53 -6.01 -9.24 -13.58
N GLU A 54 -7.03 -8.38 -13.52
CA GLU A 54 -7.80 -7.94 -14.71
C GLU A 54 -6.89 -7.20 -15.68
N HIS A 55 -6.11 -6.22 -15.18
CA HIS A 55 -5.20 -5.44 -16.00
C HIS A 55 -4.15 -6.31 -16.70
N ARG A 56 -3.54 -7.25 -15.97
CA ARG A 56 -2.57 -8.20 -16.52
C ARG A 56 -3.20 -9.11 -17.57
N ALA A 57 -4.39 -9.64 -17.31
CA ALA A 57 -5.10 -10.50 -18.27
C ALA A 57 -5.46 -9.74 -19.55
N GLN A 58 -5.99 -8.53 -19.44
CA GLN A 58 -6.36 -7.68 -20.57
C GLN A 58 -5.16 -7.30 -21.43
N LEU A 59 -4.05 -6.88 -20.81
CA LEU A 59 -2.81 -6.61 -21.54
C LEU A 59 -2.25 -7.85 -22.21
N THR A 60 -2.33 -9.01 -21.55
CA THR A 60 -1.89 -10.30 -22.12
C THR A 60 -2.70 -10.66 -23.36
N GLU A 61 -4.02 -10.48 -23.32
CA GLU A 61 -4.90 -10.73 -24.48
C GLU A 61 -4.56 -9.79 -25.66
N VAL A 62 -4.29 -8.51 -25.39
CA VAL A 62 -4.01 -7.53 -26.45
C VAL A 62 -2.60 -7.65 -27.04
N LEU A 63 -1.59 -7.88 -26.20
CA LEU A 63 -0.18 -7.94 -26.60
C LEU A 63 0.28 -9.33 -27.03
N GLY A 64 -0.35 -10.38 -26.52
CA GLY A 64 0.19 -11.73 -26.48
C GLY A 64 1.11 -11.96 -25.28
N GLU A 65 1.21 -13.22 -24.85
CA GLU A 65 1.89 -13.66 -23.62
C GLU A 65 3.36 -13.23 -23.52
N GLU A 66 4.12 -13.39 -24.60
CA GLU A 66 5.55 -13.05 -24.65
C GLU A 66 5.80 -11.56 -24.40
N LYS A 67 5.08 -10.70 -25.13
CA LYS A 67 5.23 -9.24 -25.02
C LYS A 67 4.67 -8.68 -23.71
N ALA A 68 3.56 -9.24 -23.21
CA ALA A 68 3.04 -8.85 -21.91
C ALA A 68 4.02 -9.22 -20.79
N THR A 69 4.58 -10.43 -20.82
CA THR A 69 5.62 -10.87 -19.88
C THR A 69 6.84 -9.96 -19.94
N PHE A 70 7.34 -9.68 -21.15
CA PHE A 70 8.43 -8.73 -21.36
C PHE A 70 8.11 -7.37 -20.74
N PHE A 71 6.97 -6.76 -21.09
CA PHE A 71 6.60 -5.44 -20.59
C PHE A 71 6.54 -5.38 -19.05
N PHE A 72 5.88 -6.35 -18.40
CA PHE A 72 5.77 -6.35 -16.94
C PHE A 72 7.11 -6.62 -16.24
N ASP A 73 7.94 -7.51 -16.76
CA ASP A 73 9.27 -7.77 -16.20
C ASP A 73 10.16 -6.52 -16.31
N ARG A 74 10.07 -5.79 -17.43
CA ARG A 74 10.78 -4.51 -17.62
C ARG A 74 10.21 -3.39 -16.76
N LEU A 75 8.89 -3.31 -16.62
CA LEU A 75 8.23 -2.33 -15.74
C LEU A 75 8.70 -2.53 -14.30
N ILE A 76 8.63 -3.75 -13.78
CA ILE A 76 9.09 -4.09 -12.41
C ILE A 76 10.58 -3.77 -12.22
N HIS A 77 11.41 -3.99 -13.25
CA HIS A 77 12.83 -3.64 -13.21
C HIS A 77 13.06 -2.14 -13.07
N HIS A 78 12.42 -1.33 -13.92
CA HIS A 78 12.58 0.12 -13.92
C HIS A 78 11.88 0.81 -12.74
N PHE A 79 10.87 0.17 -12.15
CA PHE A 79 10.17 0.71 -10.98
C PHE A 79 11.07 0.82 -9.76
N PHE A 80 12.02 -0.10 -9.59
CA PHE A 80 12.99 -0.08 -8.50
C PHE A 80 14.31 -0.76 -8.91
N ALA A 81 15.34 0.07 -9.07
CA ALA A 81 16.70 -0.28 -9.43
C ALA A 81 17.72 0.30 -8.42
N GLU A 82 19.01 0.16 -8.69
CA GLU A 82 20.09 0.57 -7.78
C GLU A 82 20.04 2.08 -7.46
N ALA A 83 19.78 2.91 -8.46
CA ALA A 83 19.65 4.35 -8.29
C ALA A 83 18.48 4.74 -7.36
N ASP A 84 17.38 3.99 -7.39
CA ASP A 84 16.24 4.22 -6.50
C ASP A 84 16.64 3.96 -5.03
N ALA A 85 17.35 2.86 -4.76
CA ALA A 85 17.88 2.55 -3.43
C ALA A 85 18.91 3.60 -2.95
N GLU A 86 19.81 4.04 -3.82
CA GLU A 86 20.75 5.14 -3.52
C GLU A 86 20.01 6.43 -3.18
N TYR A 87 18.91 6.72 -3.90
CA TYR A 87 18.09 7.90 -3.65
C TYR A 87 17.45 7.86 -2.26
N PHE A 88 16.86 6.73 -1.84
CA PHE A 88 16.34 6.56 -0.48
C PHE A 88 17.41 6.85 0.58
N ALA A 89 18.58 6.24 0.45
CA ALA A 89 19.68 6.45 1.38
C ALA A 89 20.15 7.91 1.40
N SER A 90 20.14 8.60 0.24
CA SER A 90 20.53 10.01 0.14
C SER A 90 19.60 10.96 0.91
N LEU A 91 18.33 10.58 1.11
CA LEU A 91 17.36 11.32 1.90
C LEU A 91 17.48 11.03 3.41
N GLY A 92 18.37 10.13 3.83
CA GLY A 92 18.50 9.69 5.22
C GLY A 92 17.42 8.68 5.64
N LEU A 93 16.57 8.23 4.71
CA LEU A 93 15.64 7.13 4.96
C LEU A 93 16.41 5.83 5.15
N ASN A 94 15.86 4.92 5.96
CA ASN A 94 16.58 3.71 6.38
C ASN A 94 15.77 2.42 6.19
N CYS A 95 14.53 2.51 5.69
CA CYS A 95 13.66 1.36 5.52
C CYS A 95 12.87 1.47 4.21
N ILE A 96 12.63 0.33 3.58
CA ILE A 96 11.76 0.18 2.41
C ILE A 96 10.73 -0.89 2.72
N ARG A 97 9.45 -0.56 2.57
CA ARG A 97 8.36 -1.55 2.61
C ARG A 97 8.12 -2.05 1.20
N ILE A 98 8.15 -3.36 1.00
CA ILE A 98 7.93 -4.01 -0.29
C ILE A 98 6.61 -4.80 -0.25
N PRO A 99 5.50 -4.19 -0.67
CA PRO A 99 4.25 -4.87 -0.97
C PRO A 99 4.44 -5.87 -2.10
N PHE A 100 3.96 -7.10 -1.93
CA PHE A 100 3.93 -8.09 -2.99
C PHE A 100 2.61 -8.88 -3.02
N ASN A 101 2.21 -9.25 -4.23
CA ASN A 101 1.05 -10.08 -4.50
C ASN A 101 1.45 -11.57 -4.49
N TYR A 102 0.67 -12.42 -3.83
CA TYR A 102 0.93 -13.86 -3.74
C TYR A 102 1.06 -14.54 -5.12
N ARG A 103 0.43 -13.98 -6.16
CA ARG A 103 0.44 -14.51 -7.53
C ARG A 103 1.82 -14.52 -8.21
N HIS A 104 2.80 -13.81 -7.65
CA HIS A 104 4.20 -13.97 -8.07
C HIS A 104 4.82 -15.31 -7.64
N PHE A 105 4.21 -15.98 -6.66
CA PHE A 105 4.76 -17.17 -5.99
C PHE A 105 3.85 -18.39 -6.14
N ILE A 106 2.53 -18.21 -6.14
CA ILE A 106 1.56 -19.30 -6.17
C ILE A 106 0.62 -19.11 -7.35
N ASP A 107 0.49 -20.15 -8.15
CA ASP A 107 -0.59 -20.31 -9.12
C ASP A 107 -1.79 -20.96 -8.42
N ASP A 108 -2.97 -20.34 -8.50
CA ASP A 108 -4.18 -20.86 -7.87
C ASP A 108 -4.61 -22.24 -8.38
N LEU A 109 -4.24 -22.58 -9.63
CA LEU A 109 -4.48 -23.90 -10.22
C LEU A 109 -3.42 -24.95 -9.81
N ASN A 110 -2.28 -24.52 -9.28
CA ASN A 110 -1.18 -25.38 -8.84
C ASN A 110 -0.63 -24.93 -7.47
N PRO A 111 -1.48 -24.88 -6.42
CA PRO A 111 -1.15 -24.18 -5.17
C PRO A 111 -0.03 -24.81 -4.34
N ASP A 112 0.28 -26.09 -4.59
CA ASP A 112 1.35 -26.80 -3.90
C ASP A 112 2.76 -26.43 -4.41
N VAL A 113 2.85 -25.67 -5.51
CA VAL A 113 4.11 -25.27 -6.15
C VAL A 113 4.41 -23.81 -5.82
N ILE A 114 5.52 -23.58 -5.11
CA ILE A 114 6.05 -22.22 -4.91
C ILE A 114 7.01 -21.87 -6.05
N ASN A 115 6.69 -20.83 -6.79
CA ASN A 115 7.43 -20.36 -7.96
C ASN A 115 8.65 -19.51 -7.56
N GLU A 116 9.83 -19.97 -7.95
CA GLU A 116 11.11 -19.28 -7.73
C GLU A 116 11.18 -17.90 -8.41
N LYS A 117 10.35 -17.63 -9.44
CA LYS A 117 10.30 -16.31 -10.10
C LYS A 117 9.98 -15.20 -9.09
N GLY A 118 9.04 -15.43 -8.16
CA GLY A 118 8.70 -14.47 -7.12
C GLY A 118 9.88 -14.17 -6.19
N PHE A 119 10.63 -15.20 -5.78
CA PHE A 119 11.82 -15.02 -4.94
C PHE A 119 12.92 -14.24 -5.65
N LYS A 120 13.17 -14.49 -6.94
CA LYS A 120 14.15 -13.70 -7.70
C LYS A 120 13.82 -12.21 -7.75
N LEU A 121 12.53 -11.85 -7.77
CA LEU A 121 12.10 -10.46 -7.72
C LEU A 121 12.38 -9.83 -6.36
N LEU A 122 12.03 -10.51 -5.27
CA LEU A 122 12.31 -10.05 -3.90
C LEU A 122 13.83 -10.00 -3.62
N ASP A 123 14.57 -11.04 -3.97
CA ASP A 123 16.02 -11.12 -3.78
C ASP A 123 16.73 -9.95 -4.46
N ARG A 124 16.31 -9.59 -5.69
CA ARG A 124 16.84 -8.41 -6.37
C ARG A 124 16.64 -7.14 -5.55
N CYS A 125 15.44 -6.91 -5.02
CA CYS A 125 15.17 -5.72 -4.22
C CYS A 125 15.97 -5.74 -2.90
N VAL A 126 16.03 -6.89 -2.22
CA VAL A 126 16.78 -7.07 -0.97
C VAL A 126 18.28 -6.82 -1.20
N ASP A 127 18.86 -7.33 -2.28
CA ASP A 127 20.27 -7.11 -2.62
C ASP A 127 20.58 -5.64 -2.89
N LEU A 128 19.69 -4.92 -3.58
CA LEU A 128 19.83 -3.48 -3.81
C LEU A 128 19.76 -2.69 -2.49
N CYS A 129 18.87 -3.07 -1.58
CA CYS A 129 18.75 -2.47 -0.25
C CYS A 129 19.99 -2.77 0.61
N ALA A 130 20.51 -3.99 0.54
CA ALA A 130 21.70 -4.44 1.27
C ALA A 130 22.94 -3.58 0.94
N LYS A 131 23.17 -3.33 -0.36
CA LYS A 131 24.27 -2.48 -0.83
C LYS A 131 24.19 -1.04 -0.32
N ASN A 132 22.98 -0.55 -0.07
CA ASN A 132 22.70 0.82 0.36
C ASN A 132 22.43 0.94 1.87
N ASN A 133 22.58 -0.15 2.61
CA ASN A 133 22.31 -0.19 4.04
C ASN A 133 20.88 0.22 4.43
N LEU A 134 19.90 -0.28 3.68
CA LEU A 134 18.48 -0.05 3.90
C LEU A 134 17.81 -1.32 4.42
N TYR A 135 17.02 -1.19 5.49
CA TYR A 135 16.16 -2.27 5.95
C TYR A 135 15.01 -2.52 4.97
N VAL A 136 14.51 -3.75 4.94
CA VAL A 136 13.35 -4.17 4.16
C VAL A 136 12.27 -4.74 5.06
N ILE A 137 11.03 -4.29 4.89
CA ILE A 137 9.84 -4.97 5.41
C ILE A 137 9.16 -5.65 4.23
N LEU A 138 9.07 -6.98 4.27
CA LEU A 138 8.36 -7.76 3.27
C LEU A 138 6.88 -7.80 3.64
N ASP A 139 6.02 -7.31 2.76
CA ASP A 139 4.59 -7.19 3.00
C ASP A 139 3.76 -8.00 2.00
N MET A 140 3.07 -9.04 2.51
CA MET A 140 2.14 -9.81 1.69
C MET A 140 0.84 -9.03 1.56
N HIS A 141 0.75 -8.30 0.45
CA HIS A 141 -0.22 -7.24 0.26
C HIS A 141 -1.53 -7.74 -0.36
N ALA A 142 -1.46 -8.84 -1.13
CA ALA A 142 -2.61 -9.58 -1.61
C ALA A 142 -2.42 -11.07 -1.34
N VAL A 143 -3.49 -11.74 -0.93
CA VAL A 143 -3.52 -13.17 -0.59
C VAL A 143 -4.63 -13.91 -1.36
N PRO A 144 -4.59 -15.25 -1.45
CA PRO A 144 -5.66 -16.01 -2.11
C PRO A 144 -7.06 -15.61 -1.62
N GLY A 145 -7.93 -15.27 -2.56
CA GLY A 145 -9.31 -14.85 -2.27
C GLY A 145 -9.50 -13.45 -1.66
N GLY A 146 -8.43 -12.68 -1.44
CA GLY A 146 -8.47 -11.31 -0.90
C GLY A 146 -8.85 -11.22 0.58
N GLN A 147 -8.00 -10.58 1.37
CA GLN A 147 -8.16 -10.37 2.81
C GLN A 147 -9.06 -9.18 3.17
N ASN A 148 -9.35 -8.32 2.21
CA ASN A 148 -10.28 -7.22 2.34
C ASN A 148 -11.09 -7.08 1.04
N GLN A 149 -11.91 -6.04 0.94
CA GLN A 149 -12.83 -5.88 -0.18
C GLN A 149 -12.28 -4.97 -1.29
N ASP A 150 -11.14 -4.30 -1.09
CA ASP A 150 -10.60 -3.26 -1.98
C ASP A 150 -9.67 -3.80 -3.07
N TRP A 151 -9.40 -2.95 -4.07
CA TRP A 151 -8.69 -3.32 -5.29
C TRP A 151 -7.27 -3.84 -5.03
N HIS A 152 -6.60 -3.30 -4.01
CA HIS A 152 -5.22 -3.63 -3.68
C HIS A 152 -5.06 -5.03 -3.06
N SER A 153 -6.16 -5.69 -2.66
CA SER A 153 -6.18 -7.13 -2.32
C SER A 153 -6.32 -8.05 -3.55
N ASP A 154 -6.51 -7.46 -4.73
CA ASP A 154 -6.53 -8.10 -6.05
C ASP A 154 -7.47 -9.32 -6.15
N SER A 155 -8.64 -9.26 -5.51
CA SER A 155 -9.63 -10.35 -5.57
C SER A 155 -10.63 -10.22 -6.72
N GLY A 156 -10.88 -9.00 -7.22
CA GLY A 156 -11.98 -8.74 -8.17
C GLY A 156 -13.36 -8.80 -7.52
N LEU A 157 -13.44 -9.04 -6.21
CA LEU A 157 -14.67 -9.35 -5.50
C LEU A 157 -15.00 -8.32 -4.43
N THR A 158 -16.29 -8.10 -4.24
CA THR A 158 -16.82 -7.18 -3.21
C THR A 158 -16.84 -7.80 -1.80
N ARG A 159 -16.22 -8.98 -1.65
CA ARG A 159 -16.17 -9.80 -0.44
C ARG A 159 -14.77 -10.40 -0.31
N ALA A 160 -14.25 -10.39 0.92
CA ALA A 160 -12.97 -11.01 1.27
C ALA A 160 -13.15 -12.52 1.48
N LEU A 161 -12.88 -13.33 0.45
CA LEU A 161 -13.06 -14.79 0.51
C LEU A 161 -11.99 -15.48 1.36
N PHE A 162 -10.82 -14.84 1.55
CA PHE A 162 -9.74 -15.36 2.39
C PHE A 162 -10.24 -15.86 3.76
N TRP A 163 -11.20 -15.16 4.35
CA TRP A 163 -11.70 -15.51 5.67
C TRP A 163 -12.67 -16.70 5.69
N ASP A 164 -13.29 -17.01 4.55
CA ASP A 164 -14.32 -18.04 4.43
C ASP A 164 -13.72 -19.40 4.05
N PHE A 165 -12.56 -19.41 3.38
CA PHE A 165 -11.91 -20.63 2.91
C PHE A 165 -10.59 -20.86 3.66
N LYS A 166 -10.55 -21.92 4.47
CA LYS A 166 -9.33 -22.31 5.20
C LYS A 166 -8.15 -22.59 4.26
N ASP A 167 -8.42 -23.15 3.08
CA ASP A 167 -7.40 -23.40 2.06
C ASP A 167 -6.67 -22.11 1.64
N HIS A 168 -7.37 -20.99 1.46
CA HIS A 168 -6.73 -19.70 1.15
C HIS A 168 -5.81 -19.22 2.27
N GLN A 169 -6.23 -19.40 3.53
CA GLN A 169 -5.42 -19.10 4.70
C GLN A 169 -4.18 -19.98 4.81
N ASP A 170 -4.32 -21.27 4.49
CA ASP A 170 -3.24 -22.25 4.54
C ASP A 170 -2.18 -21.95 3.48
N ARG A 171 -2.58 -21.60 2.25
CA ARG A 171 -1.67 -21.20 1.16
C ARG A 171 -0.86 -19.96 1.49
N ALA A 172 -1.49 -18.95 2.12
CA ALA A 172 -0.76 -17.77 2.59
C ALA A 172 0.28 -18.12 3.66
N ILE A 173 -0.06 -19.02 4.59
CA ILE A 173 0.89 -19.52 5.61
C ILE A 173 2.03 -20.32 4.95
N GLN A 174 1.72 -21.21 4.00
CA GLN A 174 2.71 -21.98 3.25
C GLN A 174 3.72 -21.08 2.52
N LEU A 175 3.23 -19.99 1.90
CA LEU A 175 4.09 -19.00 1.27
C LEU A 175 4.99 -18.31 2.32
N TRP A 176 4.43 -17.94 3.47
CA TRP A 176 5.21 -17.37 4.56
C TRP A 176 6.27 -18.32 5.13
N GLU A 177 5.99 -19.61 5.22
CA GLU A 177 6.98 -20.62 5.59
C GLU A 177 8.16 -20.64 4.60
N ALA A 178 7.86 -20.56 3.29
CA ALA A 178 8.88 -20.50 2.25
C ALA A 178 9.70 -19.19 2.31
N ILE A 179 9.04 -18.05 2.53
CA ILE A 179 9.69 -16.74 2.70
C ILE A 179 10.59 -16.73 3.95
N ALA A 180 10.06 -17.19 5.09
CA ALA A 180 10.82 -17.31 6.33
C ALA A 180 12.06 -18.20 6.14
N LYS A 181 11.93 -19.32 5.45
CA LYS A 181 13.07 -20.21 5.14
C LYS A 181 14.12 -19.53 4.27
N ARG A 182 13.70 -18.70 3.30
CA ARG A 182 14.59 -17.99 2.37
C ARG A 182 15.38 -16.89 3.08
N TYR A 183 14.73 -16.09 3.91
CA TYR A 183 15.30 -14.87 4.47
C TYR A 183 15.78 -15.00 5.93
N LYS A 184 15.56 -16.13 6.59
CA LYS A 184 16.05 -16.38 7.96
C LYS A 184 17.52 -15.97 8.13
N GLY A 185 17.77 -15.16 9.16
CA GLY A 185 19.11 -14.67 9.50
C GLY A 185 19.67 -13.58 8.58
N ASN A 186 18.91 -13.07 7.62
CA ASN A 186 19.33 -11.93 6.79
C ASN A 186 19.01 -10.60 7.50
N PRO A 187 20.01 -9.86 8.01
CA PRO A 187 19.78 -8.65 8.80
C PRO A 187 19.23 -7.47 7.99
N VAL A 188 19.23 -7.55 6.65
CA VAL A 188 18.59 -6.54 5.79
C VAL A 188 17.07 -6.58 5.96
N ILE A 189 16.49 -7.74 6.29
CA ILE A 189 15.07 -7.82 6.59
C ILE A 189 14.83 -7.29 8.00
N ALA A 190 14.13 -6.17 8.13
CA ALA A 190 13.66 -5.69 9.43
C ALA A 190 12.55 -6.61 9.97
N GLY A 191 11.73 -7.17 9.09
CA GLY A 191 10.75 -8.19 9.44
C GLY A 191 9.74 -8.46 8.34
N TYR A 192 8.70 -9.20 8.74
CA TYR A 192 7.63 -9.66 7.87
C TYR A 192 6.32 -8.99 8.28
N ASN A 193 5.58 -8.44 7.32
CA ASN A 193 4.22 -7.96 7.50
C ASN A 193 3.27 -9.01 6.90
N PRO A 194 2.72 -9.94 7.72
CA PRO A 194 2.12 -11.16 7.19
C PRO A 194 0.87 -10.95 6.35
N LEU A 195 0.16 -9.85 6.58
CA LEU A 195 -1.10 -9.58 5.93
C LEU A 195 -1.41 -8.09 6.01
N ASN A 196 -1.46 -7.44 4.86
CA ASN A 196 -1.85 -6.04 4.74
C ASN A 196 -3.36 -5.84 4.95
N GLU A 197 -3.75 -4.87 5.77
CA GLU A 197 -5.11 -4.34 5.88
C GLU A 197 -6.24 -5.39 5.90
N PRO A 198 -6.22 -6.37 6.81
CA PRO A 198 -7.30 -7.35 6.90
C PRO A 198 -8.64 -6.67 7.24
N ALA A 199 -9.73 -7.16 6.62
CA ALA A 199 -11.08 -6.68 6.88
C ALA A 199 -12.08 -7.85 7.03
N ASP A 200 -12.06 -8.48 8.20
CA ASP A 200 -12.95 -9.57 8.57
C ASP A 200 -14.26 -9.05 9.22
N PRO A 201 -15.44 -9.39 8.66
CA PRO A 201 -16.73 -9.03 9.24
C PRO A 201 -17.18 -9.92 10.40
N ASN A 202 -16.43 -10.98 10.77
CA ASN A 202 -16.82 -11.84 11.89
C ASN A 202 -16.44 -11.23 13.24
N LYS A 203 -17.36 -11.35 14.19
CA LYS A 203 -17.23 -10.76 15.51
C LYS A 203 -16.68 -11.75 16.52
N THR A 204 -15.88 -11.25 17.45
CA THR A 204 -15.53 -11.94 18.69
C THR A 204 -16.77 -12.12 19.57
N ALA A 205 -16.65 -12.92 20.64
CA ALA A 205 -17.69 -13.02 21.66
C ALA A 205 -18.01 -11.67 22.34
N SER A 206 -17.04 -10.75 22.39
CA SER A 206 -17.21 -9.37 22.87
C SER A 206 -17.84 -8.41 21.85
N GLY A 207 -18.15 -8.89 20.64
CA GLY A 207 -18.86 -8.12 19.61
C GLY A 207 -17.99 -7.25 18.71
N HIS A 208 -16.66 -7.35 18.80
CA HIS A 208 -15.72 -6.62 17.94
C HIS A 208 -15.40 -7.40 16.66
N TYR A 209 -15.34 -6.73 15.52
CA TYR A 209 -14.97 -7.36 14.25
C TYR A 209 -13.49 -7.77 14.24
N GLY A 210 -13.16 -8.90 13.60
CA GLY A 210 -11.77 -9.36 13.44
C GLY A 210 -11.47 -10.70 14.11
N ALA A 211 -12.47 -11.49 14.46
CA ALA A 211 -12.25 -12.76 15.15
C ALA A 211 -11.35 -13.71 14.35
N ARG A 212 -11.53 -13.79 13.02
CA ARG A 212 -10.74 -14.68 12.17
C ARG A 212 -9.35 -14.12 11.87
N VAL A 213 -9.19 -12.80 11.93
CA VAL A 213 -7.87 -12.14 11.83
C VAL A 213 -6.95 -12.63 12.96
N VAL A 214 -7.43 -12.59 14.21
CA VAL A 214 -6.68 -13.05 15.38
C VAL A 214 -6.35 -14.54 15.26
N GLN A 215 -7.34 -15.37 14.94
CA GLN A 215 -7.15 -16.82 14.78
C GLN A 215 -6.13 -17.15 13.69
N TRP A 216 -6.12 -16.38 12.60
CA TRP A 216 -5.16 -16.56 11.52
C TRP A 216 -3.74 -16.13 11.94
N TYR A 217 -3.59 -14.96 12.57
CA TYR A 217 -2.28 -14.52 13.06
C TYR A 217 -1.67 -15.48 14.09
N GLU A 218 -2.46 -16.09 14.97
CA GLU A 218 -1.97 -17.13 15.89
C GLU A 218 -1.41 -18.37 15.17
N ARG A 219 -1.94 -18.69 13.99
CA ARG A 219 -1.47 -19.83 13.18
C ARG A 219 -0.25 -19.44 12.34
N ALA A 220 -0.30 -18.28 11.71
CA ALA A 220 0.79 -17.73 10.90
C ALA A 220 2.03 -17.48 11.74
N GLU A 221 1.89 -16.88 12.94
CA GLU A 221 3.00 -16.64 13.86
C GLU A 221 3.71 -17.95 14.23
N LYS A 222 2.96 -18.97 14.66
CA LYS A 222 3.53 -20.27 15.01
C LYS A 222 4.29 -20.92 13.85
N ALA A 223 3.71 -20.89 12.64
CA ALA A 223 4.32 -21.46 11.45
C ALA A 223 5.61 -20.73 11.05
N ILE A 224 5.56 -19.40 10.99
CA ILE A 224 6.73 -18.56 10.68
C ILE A 224 7.82 -18.77 11.73
N ARG A 225 7.48 -18.69 13.02
CA ARG A 225 8.44 -18.80 14.13
C ARG A 225 9.07 -20.17 14.28
N ALA A 226 8.40 -21.24 13.84
CA ALA A 226 8.98 -22.57 13.79
C ALA A 226 10.19 -22.63 12.83
N ILE A 227 10.22 -21.77 11.81
CA ILE A 227 11.31 -21.66 10.84
C ILE A 227 12.25 -20.52 11.21
N ASP A 228 11.70 -19.34 11.49
CA ASP A 228 12.41 -18.08 11.71
C ASP A 228 11.94 -17.40 13.01
N PRO A 229 12.62 -17.69 14.14
CA PRO A 229 12.24 -17.16 15.44
C PRO A 229 12.62 -15.68 15.63
N ASP A 230 13.48 -15.11 14.77
CA ASP A 230 14.24 -13.90 15.10
C ASP A 230 13.74 -12.62 14.42
N HIS A 231 13.23 -12.69 13.18
CA HIS A 231 12.73 -11.50 12.47
C HIS A 231 11.48 -10.91 13.11
N ILE A 232 11.28 -9.60 13.09
CA ILE A 232 10.06 -8.99 13.67
C ILE A 232 8.82 -9.38 12.82
N LEU A 233 7.67 -9.60 13.47
CA LEU A 233 6.37 -9.57 12.77
C LEU A 233 5.76 -8.18 12.87
N PHE A 234 5.31 -7.62 11.75
CA PHE A 234 4.55 -6.38 11.67
C PHE A 234 3.08 -6.75 11.43
N ILE A 235 2.22 -6.54 12.43
CA ILE A 235 0.86 -7.09 12.44
C ILE A 235 -0.18 -5.99 12.30
N ASP A 236 -0.89 -6.00 11.17
CA ASP A 236 -1.97 -5.06 10.88
C ASP A 236 -3.21 -5.32 11.74
N GLY A 237 -3.89 -4.24 12.10
CA GLY A 237 -5.21 -4.29 12.71
C GLY A 237 -6.29 -4.71 11.72
N ASN A 238 -7.44 -5.13 12.23
CA ASN A 238 -8.62 -5.36 11.39
C ASN A 238 -9.19 -4.01 10.89
N THR A 239 -10.15 -4.06 9.96
CA THR A 239 -10.77 -2.88 9.35
C THR A 239 -9.70 -1.96 8.76
N TYR A 240 -8.90 -2.48 7.83
CA TYR A 240 -7.88 -1.71 7.12
C TYR A 240 -6.84 -1.10 8.08
N ALA A 241 -6.28 -1.94 8.96
CA ALA A 241 -5.28 -1.54 9.96
C ALA A 241 -5.74 -0.46 10.97
N MET A 242 -7.06 -0.25 11.14
CA MET A 242 -7.60 0.81 12.03
C MET A 242 -8.26 0.31 13.31
N ASP A 243 -8.40 -1.00 13.52
CA ASP A 243 -9.10 -1.58 14.67
C ASP A 243 -8.40 -2.82 15.26
N PHE A 244 -7.95 -2.68 16.51
CA PHE A 244 -7.31 -3.74 17.29
C PHE A 244 -8.20 -4.29 18.41
N ARG A 245 -9.47 -3.88 18.53
CA ARG A 245 -10.34 -4.27 19.67
C ARG A 245 -10.63 -5.77 19.75
N ALA A 246 -10.44 -6.51 18.66
CA ALA A 246 -10.56 -7.97 18.66
C ALA A 246 -9.30 -8.69 19.17
N PHE A 247 -8.16 -8.01 19.23
CA PHE A 247 -6.87 -8.62 19.57
C PHE A 247 -6.81 -9.06 21.03
N PRO A 248 -6.11 -10.17 21.33
CA PRO A 248 -6.03 -10.73 22.67
C PRO A 248 -5.17 -9.85 23.60
N ASP A 249 -5.39 -10.00 24.90
CA ASP A 249 -4.66 -9.22 25.91
C ASP A 249 -3.15 -9.45 25.90
N LYS A 250 -2.73 -10.67 25.53
CA LYS A 250 -1.32 -11.04 25.43
C LYS A 250 -0.85 -10.76 23.99
N PRO A 251 0.04 -9.79 23.76
CA PRO A 251 0.60 -9.56 22.44
C PRO A 251 1.51 -10.73 22.01
N LEU A 252 1.69 -10.87 20.70
CA LEU A 252 2.61 -11.83 20.12
C LEU A 252 4.07 -11.44 20.45
N PRO A 253 4.98 -12.41 20.65
CA PRO A 253 6.37 -12.12 20.94
C PRO A 253 7.08 -11.50 19.72
N ASN A 254 8.06 -10.63 19.98
CA ASN A 254 8.88 -9.98 18.95
C ASN A 254 8.04 -9.42 17.78
N THR A 255 7.00 -8.67 18.12
CA THR A 255 5.97 -8.18 17.20
C THR A 255 5.76 -6.68 17.35
N VAL A 256 5.70 -5.99 16.22
CA VAL A 256 5.28 -4.60 16.08
C VAL A 256 3.86 -4.59 15.52
N TYR A 257 2.99 -3.75 16.06
CA TYR A 257 1.62 -3.66 15.55
C TYR A 257 1.48 -2.45 14.62
N ALA A 258 0.85 -2.68 13.48
CA ALA A 258 0.86 -1.81 12.33
C ALA A 258 -0.50 -1.13 12.13
N CYS A 259 -0.55 0.19 12.25
CA CYS A 259 -1.73 0.97 11.91
C CYS A 259 -1.54 1.71 10.59
N HIS A 260 -2.61 2.04 9.88
CA HIS A 260 -2.59 2.96 8.74
C HIS A 260 -3.30 4.27 9.10
N ASP A 261 -2.57 5.38 9.02
CA ASP A 261 -3.03 6.68 9.49
C ASP A 261 -3.31 7.69 8.38
N TYR A 262 -4.25 7.35 7.50
CA TYR A 262 -4.81 8.31 6.56
C TYR A 262 -5.77 9.30 7.24
N SER A 263 -5.68 10.57 6.83
CA SER A 263 -6.61 11.64 7.17
C SER A 263 -7.39 12.09 5.94
N MET A 264 -8.71 12.24 6.07
CA MET A 264 -9.55 12.77 4.99
C MET A 264 -9.15 14.18 4.55
N MET A 265 -8.55 14.97 5.44
CA MET A 265 -7.98 16.29 5.12
C MET A 265 -6.74 16.20 4.22
N GLY A 266 -6.28 14.99 3.87
CA GLY A 266 -5.26 14.68 2.87
C GLY A 266 -5.82 14.29 1.50
N PHE A 267 -7.13 14.11 1.35
CA PHE A 267 -7.80 13.71 0.11
C PHE A 267 -8.52 14.88 -0.58
N PRO A 268 -8.87 14.75 -1.88
CA PRO A 268 -9.59 15.79 -2.65
C PRO A 268 -11.08 15.93 -2.24
N VAL A 269 -11.31 16.21 -0.95
CA VAL A 269 -12.63 16.48 -0.36
C VAL A 269 -12.72 17.95 0.08
N PRO A 270 -13.92 18.50 0.34
CA PRO A 270 -14.06 19.92 0.69
C PRO A 270 -13.30 20.35 1.95
N GLU A 271 -13.24 19.49 2.98
CA GLU A 271 -12.49 19.78 4.22
C GLU A 271 -10.98 19.68 3.95
N GLN A 272 -10.27 20.79 4.07
CA GLN A 272 -8.81 20.89 3.91
C GLN A 272 -8.14 21.23 5.25
N PHE A 273 -6.86 20.87 5.40
CA PHE A 273 -6.10 21.20 6.61
C PHE A 273 -5.72 22.68 6.61
N GLU A 274 -6.12 23.40 7.67
CA GLU A 274 -5.81 24.82 7.88
C GLU A 274 -4.94 25.04 9.13
N GLY A 275 -4.50 23.97 9.80
CA GLY A 275 -3.65 24.06 11.00
C GLY A 275 -4.36 24.54 12.26
N THR A 276 -5.70 24.56 12.28
CA THR A 276 -6.48 24.94 13.47
C THR A 276 -6.28 23.93 14.60
N GLN A 277 -6.41 24.38 15.86
CA GLN A 277 -6.27 23.48 17.02
C GLN A 277 -7.24 22.31 16.96
N ASP A 278 -8.51 22.54 16.58
CA ASP A 278 -9.52 21.48 16.43
C ASP A 278 -9.08 20.41 15.41
N GLN A 279 -8.45 20.82 14.29
CA GLN A 279 -7.94 19.88 13.30
C GLN A 279 -6.74 19.09 13.83
N LYS A 280 -5.82 19.73 14.54
CA LYS A 280 -4.68 19.06 15.19
C LYS A 280 -5.17 18.05 16.24
N ASP A 281 -6.13 18.45 17.07
CA ASP A 281 -6.76 17.58 18.08
C ASP A 281 -7.49 16.40 17.45
N LYS A 282 -8.16 16.62 16.31
CA LYS A 282 -8.80 15.56 15.50
C LYS A 282 -7.78 14.57 14.94
N LEU A 283 -6.65 15.04 14.41
CA LEU A 283 -5.56 14.17 13.92
C LEU A 283 -4.99 13.32 15.06
N ARG A 284 -4.64 13.94 16.18
CA ARG A 284 -4.13 13.26 17.36
C ARG A 284 -5.11 12.23 17.91
N SER A 285 -6.39 12.60 18.05
CA SER A 285 -7.43 11.70 18.56
C SER A 285 -7.66 10.52 17.61
N SER A 286 -7.60 10.74 16.30
CA SER A 286 -7.68 9.67 15.30
C SER A 286 -6.52 8.70 15.43
N PHE A 287 -5.29 9.21 15.53
CA PHE A 287 -4.10 8.39 15.68
C PHE A 287 -4.15 7.58 16.99
N GLU A 288 -4.37 8.23 18.13
CA GLU A 288 -4.41 7.56 19.45
C GLU A 288 -5.53 6.50 19.54
N ARG A 289 -6.67 6.70 18.87
CA ARG A 289 -7.71 5.66 18.75
C ARG A 289 -7.19 4.42 18.02
N LYS A 290 -6.44 4.60 16.92
CA LYS A 290 -5.91 3.47 16.12
C LYS A 290 -4.81 2.72 16.87
N VAL A 291 -4.01 3.43 17.68
CA VAL A 291 -2.88 2.84 18.40
C VAL A 291 -3.16 2.52 19.88
N GLN A 292 -4.41 2.67 20.34
CA GLN A 292 -4.80 2.46 21.73
C GLN A 292 -4.31 1.11 22.28
N PHE A 293 -4.51 0.03 21.53
CA PHE A 293 -4.03 -1.30 21.90
C PHE A 293 -2.52 -1.32 22.15
N MET A 294 -1.73 -0.68 21.29
CA MET A 294 -0.28 -0.66 21.41
C MET A 294 0.18 0.08 22.66
N ARG A 295 -0.50 1.20 22.98
CA ARG A 295 -0.27 1.96 24.22
C ARG A 295 -0.59 1.11 25.45
N GLU A 296 -1.74 0.48 25.48
CA GLU A 296 -2.20 -0.35 26.61
C GLU A 296 -1.33 -1.59 26.83
N LYS A 297 -0.85 -2.20 25.75
CA LYS A 297 -0.02 -3.42 25.80
C LYS A 297 1.48 -3.15 25.85
N ASN A 298 1.91 -1.89 25.84
CA ASN A 298 3.32 -1.47 25.83
C ASN A 298 4.14 -2.15 24.72
N VAL A 299 3.59 -2.18 23.51
CA VAL A 299 4.23 -2.73 22.30
C VAL A 299 4.54 -1.61 21.30
N PRO A 300 5.55 -1.77 20.42
CA PRO A 300 5.91 -0.74 19.45
C PRO A 300 4.83 -0.55 18.39
N ILE A 301 4.80 0.65 17.84
CA ILE A 301 3.90 1.07 16.77
C ILE A 301 4.70 1.24 15.49
N TRP A 302 4.17 0.69 14.39
CA TRP A 302 4.56 1.07 13.04
C TRP A 302 3.34 1.68 12.33
N ASN A 303 3.53 2.83 11.70
CA ASN A 303 2.56 3.36 10.76
C ASN A 303 2.92 2.90 9.35
N GLY A 304 2.26 1.85 8.86
CA GLY A 304 2.60 1.19 7.60
C GLY A 304 2.24 2.01 6.35
N GLU A 305 1.24 2.89 6.48
CA GLU A 305 0.75 3.75 5.40
C GLU A 305 0.12 5.04 5.95
N PHE A 306 0.52 6.16 5.35
CA PHE A 306 -0.08 7.47 5.52
C PHE A 306 0.38 8.37 4.37
N GLY A 307 -0.20 9.55 4.26
CA GLY A 307 0.21 10.56 3.30
C GLY A 307 -0.98 11.22 2.61
N PRO A 308 -0.81 12.46 2.12
CA PRO A 308 -1.85 13.15 1.35
C PRO A 308 -1.77 12.84 -0.15
N VAL A 309 -2.88 13.10 -0.86
CA VAL A 309 -2.95 13.18 -2.33
C VAL A 309 -2.70 14.60 -2.78
N TYR A 310 -1.78 14.77 -3.72
CA TYR A 310 -1.40 16.07 -4.30
C TYR A 310 -2.17 16.36 -5.58
N GLN A 311 -2.51 17.63 -5.77
CA GLN A 311 -3.09 18.13 -7.01
C GLN A 311 -2.01 18.36 -8.07
N ASN A 312 -2.41 18.26 -9.34
CA ASN A 312 -1.50 18.42 -10.45
C ASN A 312 -1.28 19.92 -10.75
N GLU A 313 -0.13 20.44 -10.36
CA GLU A 313 0.22 21.86 -10.55
C GLU A 313 0.32 22.29 -12.02
N HIS A 314 0.65 21.37 -12.94
CA HIS A 314 0.66 21.66 -14.37
C HIS A 314 -0.76 21.84 -14.93
N LYS A 315 -1.75 21.14 -14.35
CA LYS A 315 -3.16 21.18 -14.77
C LYS A 315 -3.95 22.29 -14.09
N ASP A 316 -3.80 22.39 -12.76
CA ASP A 316 -4.67 23.21 -11.90
C ASP A 316 -3.98 24.50 -11.41
N GLY A 317 -2.69 24.70 -11.74
CA GLY A 317 -1.97 25.95 -11.54
C GLY A 317 -1.90 26.40 -10.07
N ALA A 318 -2.19 27.68 -9.84
CA ALA A 318 -2.04 28.30 -8.51
C ALA A 318 -2.93 27.68 -7.42
N GLU A 319 -4.08 27.12 -7.77
CA GLU A 319 -4.95 26.44 -6.80
C GLU A 319 -4.36 25.11 -6.34
N ALA A 320 -3.71 24.36 -7.24
CA ALA A 320 -2.94 23.18 -6.85
C ALA A 320 -1.79 23.52 -5.92
N VAL A 321 -1.04 24.60 -6.19
CA VAL A 321 0.05 25.05 -5.30
C VAL A 321 -0.48 25.35 -3.89
N LYS A 322 -1.60 26.07 -3.77
CA LYS A 322 -2.23 26.37 -2.47
C LYS A 322 -2.72 25.12 -1.76
N THR A 323 -3.36 24.20 -2.49
CA THR A 323 -3.85 22.95 -1.92
C THR A 323 -2.70 22.07 -1.46
N ASN A 324 -1.66 21.92 -2.28
CA ASN A 324 -0.47 21.13 -1.95
C ASN A 324 0.28 21.70 -0.75
N ALA A 325 0.35 23.04 -0.58
CA ALA A 325 0.91 23.65 0.63
C ALA A 325 0.19 23.18 1.91
N LYS A 326 -1.15 23.06 1.86
CA LYS A 326 -1.94 22.51 2.99
C LYS A 326 -1.69 21.02 3.20
N ARG A 327 -1.49 20.25 2.13
CA ARG A 327 -1.11 18.83 2.22
C ARG A 327 0.26 18.63 2.85
N PHE A 328 1.23 19.49 2.52
CA PHE A 328 2.54 19.48 3.15
C PHE A 328 2.44 19.83 4.65
N ALA A 329 1.67 20.86 5.02
CA ALA A 329 1.46 21.20 6.42
C ALA A 329 0.76 20.07 7.22
N LEU A 330 -0.20 19.37 6.60
CA LEU A 330 -0.82 18.18 7.20
C LEU A 330 0.20 17.07 7.43
N LEU A 331 1.05 16.80 6.44
CA LEU A 331 2.10 15.79 6.54
C LEU A 331 3.07 16.11 7.69
N GLU A 332 3.50 17.36 7.81
CA GLU A 332 4.40 17.81 8.89
C GLU A 332 3.77 17.60 10.27
N GLU A 333 2.47 17.92 10.42
CA GLU A 333 1.74 17.70 11.67
C GLU A 333 1.63 16.21 12.03
N GLN A 334 1.33 15.34 11.06
CA GLN A 334 1.30 13.89 11.31
C GLN A 334 2.67 13.35 11.71
N LEU A 335 3.74 13.78 11.02
CA LEU A 335 5.11 13.41 11.39
C LEU A 335 5.48 13.92 12.79
N GLU A 336 4.99 15.09 13.21
CA GLU A 336 5.16 15.58 14.57
C GLU A 336 4.54 14.66 15.61
N ILE A 337 3.29 14.24 15.40
CA ILE A 337 2.61 13.26 16.26
C ILE A 337 3.42 11.96 16.38
N TYR A 338 3.97 11.47 15.26
CA TYR A 338 4.75 10.23 15.25
C TYR A 338 6.07 10.36 16.03
N ARG A 339 6.77 11.50 15.88
CA ARG A 339 8.05 11.76 16.56
C ARG A 339 7.92 11.80 18.07
N GLU A 340 6.81 12.31 18.62
CA GLU A 340 6.61 12.43 20.08
C GLU A 340 6.78 11.11 20.83
N THR A 341 6.51 9.97 20.18
CA THR A 341 6.64 8.65 20.79
C THR A 341 7.51 7.67 19.99
N GLY A 342 8.33 8.19 19.07
CA GLY A 342 9.28 7.39 18.29
C GLY A 342 8.63 6.36 17.36
N VAL A 343 7.47 6.70 16.78
CA VAL A 343 6.73 5.80 15.88
C VAL A 343 7.52 5.62 14.58
N SER A 344 7.78 4.37 14.22
CA SER A 344 8.33 4.02 12.91
C SER A 344 7.25 4.21 11.84
N TRP A 345 7.61 4.60 10.62
CA TRP A 345 6.63 4.90 9.58
C TRP A 345 7.09 4.54 8.17
N SER A 346 6.13 4.28 7.29
CA SER A 346 6.30 4.17 5.85
C SER A 346 5.25 5.01 5.15
N ILE A 347 5.69 6.05 4.43
CA ILE A 347 4.76 6.87 3.66
C ILE A 347 4.26 6.08 2.45
N TRP A 348 3.00 6.24 2.11
CA TRP A 348 2.46 5.78 0.84
C TRP A 348 2.48 6.96 -0.14
N LEU A 349 3.32 6.96 -1.17
CA LEU A 349 4.19 5.87 -1.64
C LEU A 349 5.45 6.41 -2.34
N TYR A 350 6.30 5.50 -2.81
CA TYR A 350 7.54 5.84 -3.52
C TYR A 350 7.31 6.52 -4.87
N LYS A 351 6.65 5.84 -5.82
CA LYS A 351 6.56 6.23 -7.23
C LYS A 351 5.16 5.99 -7.77
N ASP A 352 4.61 6.96 -8.52
CA ASP A 352 3.31 6.84 -9.19
C ASP A 352 3.20 7.71 -10.45
N ILE A 353 2.00 7.88 -10.99
CA ILE A 353 1.71 8.77 -12.13
C ILE A 353 1.30 10.20 -11.75
N GLY A 354 1.54 10.63 -10.50
CA GLY A 354 1.39 12.02 -10.08
C GLY A 354 0.48 12.30 -8.87
N TYR A 355 0.08 11.29 -8.09
CA TYR A 355 -0.91 11.45 -7.02
C TYR A 355 -0.29 11.66 -5.63
N GLN A 356 0.34 10.64 -5.04
CA GLN A 356 0.93 10.67 -3.69
C GLN A 356 2.46 10.55 -3.71
N GLY A 357 3.04 10.02 -4.79
CA GLY A 357 4.43 9.59 -4.87
C GLY A 357 5.48 10.63 -4.42
N MET A 358 6.52 10.15 -3.75
CA MET A 358 7.80 10.87 -3.55
C MET A 358 8.38 11.33 -4.88
N LEU A 359 8.19 10.51 -5.91
CA LEU A 359 8.42 10.85 -7.31
C LEU A 359 7.23 10.41 -8.15
N TYR A 360 7.11 11.01 -9.32
CA TYR A 360 6.08 10.67 -10.28
C TYR A 360 6.65 10.59 -11.68
N VAL A 361 6.07 9.72 -12.51
CA VAL A 361 6.44 9.58 -13.92
C VAL A 361 6.26 10.93 -14.62
N ASP A 362 7.27 11.35 -15.39
CA ASP A 362 7.21 12.61 -16.14
C ASP A 362 5.94 12.65 -17.02
N PRO A 363 5.09 13.68 -16.90
CA PRO A 363 3.91 13.84 -17.75
C PRO A 363 4.21 13.83 -19.25
N ASP A 364 5.45 14.17 -19.65
CA ASP A 364 5.91 14.14 -21.03
C ASP A 364 6.59 12.82 -21.43
N SER A 365 6.65 11.83 -20.54
CA SER A 365 7.16 10.48 -20.84
C SER A 365 6.30 9.75 -21.88
N ALA A 366 6.90 8.72 -22.50
CA ALA A 366 6.18 7.85 -23.44
C ALA A 366 4.95 7.20 -22.78
N TYR A 367 5.11 6.71 -21.54
CA TYR A 367 4.03 6.08 -20.80
C TYR A 367 2.87 7.03 -20.54
N MET A 368 3.14 8.20 -19.96
CA MET A 368 2.08 9.17 -19.66
C MET A 368 1.39 9.69 -20.91
N LYS A 369 2.12 9.94 -22.00
CA LYS A 369 1.53 10.32 -23.29
C LYS A 369 0.60 9.26 -23.86
N LEU A 370 0.96 7.98 -23.74
CA LEU A 370 0.12 6.87 -24.18
C LEU A 370 -1.20 6.83 -23.41
N ILE A 371 -1.13 6.91 -22.08
CA ILE A 371 -2.28 6.61 -21.21
C ILE A 371 -3.10 7.85 -20.83
N LYS A 372 -2.64 9.06 -21.15
CA LYS A 372 -3.26 10.33 -20.73
C LYS A 372 -4.77 10.37 -20.98
N GLY A 373 -5.20 10.07 -22.22
CA GLY A 373 -6.62 10.11 -22.58
C GLY A 373 -7.45 9.08 -21.81
N PHE A 374 -6.86 7.92 -21.52
CA PHE A 374 -7.49 6.90 -20.68
C PHE A 374 -7.63 7.39 -19.23
N VAL A 375 -6.56 7.92 -18.64
CA VAL A 375 -6.58 8.44 -17.26
C VAL A 375 -7.60 9.57 -17.10
N GLU A 376 -7.69 10.49 -18.07
CA GLU A 376 -8.70 11.56 -18.07
C GLU A 376 -10.12 11.00 -18.11
N LYS A 377 -10.40 10.01 -18.96
CA LYS A 377 -11.69 9.31 -19.00
C LYS A 377 -11.99 8.58 -17.70
N LYS A 378 -11.01 7.85 -17.17
CA LYS A 378 -11.07 7.12 -15.90
C LYS A 378 -11.44 8.04 -14.73
N GLN A 379 -10.82 9.22 -14.66
CA GLN A 379 -11.15 10.25 -13.67
C GLN A 379 -12.57 10.81 -13.86
N ALA A 380 -12.96 11.13 -15.10
CA ALA A 380 -14.29 11.70 -15.40
C ALA A 380 -15.45 10.72 -15.10
N LEU A 381 -15.22 9.42 -15.32
CA LEU A 381 -16.16 8.36 -14.98
C LEU A 381 -16.05 7.92 -13.51
N GLY A 382 -15.02 8.41 -12.82
CA GLY A 382 -14.53 8.01 -11.50
C GLY A 382 -14.55 6.51 -11.21
N LEU A 383 -13.62 5.83 -11.85
CA LEU A 383 -13.45 4.38 -11.80
C LEU A 383 -12.54 3.90 -10.66
N ASP A 384 -12.04 4.82 -9.84
CA ASP A 384 -11.33 4.53 -8.59
C ASP A 384 -11.51 5.71 -7.63
N PHE A 385 -11.11 5.55 -6.37
CA PHE A 385 -11.31 6.57 -5.36
C PHE A 385 -10.16 7.60 -5.29
N TRP A 386 -8.92 7.20 -5.59
CA TRP A 386 -7.72 8.02 -5.35
C TRP A 386 -7.55 9.14 -6.38
N GLY A 387 -7.94 8.92 -7.63
CA GLY A 387 -7.76 9.86 -8.72
C GLY A 387 -8.92 10.82 -8.98
N VAL A 388 -10.05 10.67 -8.28
CA VAL A 388 -11.31 11.33 -8.64
C VAL A 388 -11.59 12.55 -7.77
N VAL A 389 -11.70 13.71 -8.42
CA VAL A 389 -11.96 14.99 -7.76
C VAL A 389 -13.38 15.50 -8.02
N ASN A 390 -13.98 15.15 -9.16
CA ASN A 390 -15.31 15.61 -9.54
C ASN A 390 -16.07 14.50 -10.30
N LYS A 391 -17.32 14.22 -9.89
CA LYS A 391 -18.23 13.22 -10.48
C LYS A 391 -19.46 13.84 -11.16
N ASP A 392 -19.57 15.17 -11.20
CA ASP A 392 -20.74 15.92 -11.68
C ASP A 392 -21.11 15.55 -13.13
N GLY A 393 -20.11 15.28 -13.97
CA GLY A 393 -20.32 14.89 -15.37
C GLY A 393 -21.15 13.62 -15.54
N VAL A 394 -21.12 12.70 -14.58
CA VAL A 394 -21.88 11.43 -14.61
C VAL A 394 -22.94 11.35 -13.51
N LYS A 395 -23.01 12.34 -12.62
CA LYS A 395 -23.93 12.40 -11.47
C LYS A 395 -25.39 12.22 -11.88
N HIS A 396 -25.79 12.85 -12.97
CA HIS A 396 -27.16 12.76 -13.51
C HIS A 396 -27.58 11.33 -13.92
N LEU A 397 -26.62 10.44 -14.21
CA LEU A 397 -26.90 9.03 -14.52
C LEU A 397 -27.01 8.18 -13.25
N TYR A 398 -26.05 8.34 -12.33
CA TYR A 398 -25.90 7.43 -11.19
C TYR A 398 -26.70 7.84 -9.95
N GLU A 399 -26.86 9.13 -9.69
CA GLU A 399 -27.47 9.58 -8.43
C GLU A 399 -28.95 9.23 -8.32
N PRO A 400 -29.80 9.41 -9.36
CA PRO A 400 -31.19 8.96 -9.30
C PRO A 400 -31.30 7.44 -9.12
N PHE A 401 -30.41 6.67 -9.75
CA PHE A 401 -30.38 5.22 -9.63
C PHE A 401 -29.98 4.77 -8.23
N LEU A 402 -28.89 5.33 -7.69
CA LEU A 402 -28.42 5.09 -6.32
C LEU A 402 -29.49 5.46 -5.29
N GLN A 403 -30.07 6.66 -5.39
CA GLN A 403 -31.08 7.12 -4.44
C GLN A 403 -32.35 6.27 -4.52
N GLY A 404 -32.81 5.96 -5.74
CA GLY A 404 -33.97 5.10 -5.95
C GLY A 404 -33.80 3.71 -5.34
N LEU A 405 -32.61 3.10 -5.47
CA LEU A 405 -32.31 1.83 -4.81
C LEU A 405 -32.20 1.96 -3.28
N LYS A 406 -31.59 3.03 -2.79
CA LYS A 406 -31.45 3.29 -1.35
C LYS A 406 -32.81 3.43 -0.67
N ASP A 407 -33.76 4.13 -1.30
CA ASP A 407 -35.11 4.34 -0.78
C ASP A 407 -35.94 3.05 -0.70
N MET A 408 -35.59 2.02 -1.51
CA MET A 408 -36.20 0.68 -1.43
C MET A 408 -35.65 -0.16 -0.27
N VAL A 409 -34.52 0.24 0.33
CA VAL A 409 -33.91 -0.47 1.47
C VAL A 409 -34.41 0.16 2.77
N LEU A 410 -34.96 -0.68 3.66
CA LEU A 410 -35.40 -0.23 4.99
C LEU A 410 -34.29 0.57 5.70
N PRO A 411 -34.59 1.75 6.29
CA PRO A 411 -33.56 2.64 6.85
C PRO A 411 -32.57 1.96 7.81
N LYS A 412 -33.07 1.07 8.68
CA LYS A 412 -32.24 0.32 9.64
C LYS A 412 -31.20 -0.62 9.01
N TYR A 413 -31.32 -0.94 7.72
CA TYR A 413 -30.42 -1.83 7.00
C TYR A 413 -29.53 -1.11 5.97
N GLN A 414 -29.70 0.20 5.77
CA GLN A 414 -28.85 0.97 4.83
C GLN A 414 -27.39 0.99 5.28
N GLU A 415 -27.13 0.84 6.59
CA GLU A 415 -25.79 0.77 7.18
C GLU A 415 -25.43 -0.65 7.65
N ALA A 416 -26.13 -1.70 7.18
CA ALA A 416 -25.94 -3.05 7.68
C ALA A 416 -24.59 -3.67 7.27
N LYS A 417 -24.03 -3.28 6.12
CA LYS A 417 -22.78 -3.86 5.60
C LYS A 417 -21.57 -3.51 6.47
N TYR A 418 -20.58 -4.38 6.42
CA TYR A 418 -19.23 -4.15 6.91
C TYR A 418 -18.31 -3.91 5.69
N PRO A 419 -17.26 -3.09 5.81
CA PRO A 419 -16.84 -2.32 6.99
C PRO A 419 -17.76 -1.13 7.29
N LYS A 420 -17.80 -0.70 8.56
CA LYS A 420 -18.70 0.38 9.03
C LYS A 420 -18.24 1.78 8.67
N ILE A 421 -17.01 1.92 8.18
CA ILE A 421 -16.46 3.18 7.67
C ILE A 421 -17.02 3.54 6.29
N TRP A 422 -17.70 2.62 5.60
CA TRP A 422 -18.29 2.88 4.29
C TRP A 422 -19.80 3.03 4.38
N THR A 423 -20.28 4.14 3.82
CA THR A 423 -21.71 4.40 3.66
C THR A 423 -22.33 3.52 2.57
N PHE A 424 -23.65 3.54 2.45
CA PHE A 424 -24.37 2.86 1.37
C PHE A 424 -23.88 3.31 -0.01
N GLU A 425 -23.68 4.62 -0.19
CA GLU A 425 -23.17 5.23 -1.42
C GLU A 425 -21.78 4.73 -1.74
N ARG A 426 -20.86 4.73 -0.77
CA ARG A 426 -19.50 4.23 -0.97
C ARG A 426 -19.51 2.75 -1.35
N GLN A 427 -20.30 1.93 -0.66
CA GLN A 427 -20.46 0.51 -0.98
C GLN A 427 -20.95 0.33 -2.42
N PHE A 428 -21.95 1.09 -2.83
CA PHE A 428 -22.52 1.02 -4.17
C PHE A 428 -21.54 1.45 -5.26
N GLU A 429 -20.88 2.61 -5.09
CA GLU A 429 -19.91 3.14 -6.05
C GLU A 429 -18.76 2.16 -6.29
N ARG A 430 -18.24 1.56 -5.23
CA ARG A 430 -17.15 0.56 -5.32
C ARG A 430 -17.53 -0.60 -6.23
N VAL A 431 -18.72 -1.16 -6.04
CA VAL A 431 -19.16 -2.32 -6.83
C VAL A 431 -19.44 -1.94 -8.27
N VAL A 432 -20.22 -0.87 -8.48
CA VAL A 432 -20.74 -0.55 -9.82
C VAL A 432 -19.70 0.12 -10.69
N ARG A 433 -18.98 1.12 -10.15
CA ARG A 433 -18.04 1.92 -10.92
C ARG A 433 -16.62 1.40 -10.80
N GLU A 434 -16.17 1.13 -9.58
CA GLU A 434 -14.76 0.82 -9.33
C GLU A 434 -14.39 -0.65 -9.59
N CYS A 435 -15.39 -1.54 -9.62
CA CYS A 435 -15.23 -2.94 -10.06
C CYS A 435 -15.82 -3.14 -11.45
N LEU A 436 -17.16 -3.22 -11.58
CA LEU A 436 -17.81 -3.66 -12.83
C LEU A 436 -17.47 -2.76 -14.03
N LEU A 437 -17.68 -1.45 -13.92
CA LEU A 437 -17.39 -0.53 -15.02
C LEU A 437 -15.89 -0.44 -15.30
N SER A 438 -15.07 -0.42 -14.24
CA SER A 438 -13.62 -0.47 -14.34
C SER A 438 -13.10 -1.67 -15.15
N GLU A 439 -13.68 -2.85 -14.95
CA GLU A 439 -13.30 -4.06 -15.67
C GLU A 439 -13.55 -3.91 -17.17
N TYR A 440 -14.72 -3.39 -17.57
CA TYR A 440 -15.03 -3.11 -18.98
C TYR A 440 -14.12 -2.04 -19.57
N VAL A 441 -13.92 -0.93 -18.86
CA VAL A 441 -13.13 0.19 -19.35
C VAL A 441 -11.63 -0.15 -19.38
N GLY A 442 -11.15 -1.06 -18.53
CA GLY A 442 -9.76 -1.53 -18.51
C GLY A 442 -9.30 -2.10 -19.86
N TRP A 443 -10.20 -2.69 -20.64
CA TRP A 443 -9.91 -3.12 -22.02
C TRP A 443 -9.46 -1.97 -22.92
N GLU A 444 -10.03 -0.77 -22.76
CA GLU A 444 -9.61 0.40 -23.55
C GLU A 444 -8.17 0.83 -23.23
N MET A 445 -7.73 0.66 -21.98
CA MET A 445 -6.33 0.88 -21.61
C MET A 445 -5.43 -0.15 -22.29
N ALA A 446 -5.82 -1.44 -22.27
CA ALA A 446 -5.04 -2.50 -22.89
C ALA A 446 -4.91 -2.29 -24.42
N GLU A 447 -5.98 -1.85 -25.09
CA GLU A 447 -5.97 -1.54 -26.53
C GLU A 447 -4.91 -0.51 -26.94
N LEU A 448 -4.53 0.42 -26.05
CA LEU A 448 -3.46 1.40 -26.32
C LEU A 448 -2.11 0.72 -26.60
N PHE A 449 -1.92 -0.50 -26.10
CA PHE A 449 -0.70 -1.28 -26.27
C PHE A 449 -0.71 -2.16 -27.52
N ARG A 450 -1.84 -2.25 -28.24
CA ARG A 450 -1.96 -3.12 -29.41
C ARG A 450 -0.91 -2.79 -30.47
N GLY A 451 -0.22 -3.82 -30.94
CA GLY A 451 0.76 -3.72 -32.02
C GLY A 451 2.11 -3.11 -31.62
N LYS A 452 2.31 -2.76 -30.34
CA LYS A 452 3.59 -2.22 -29.85
C LYS A 452 4.73 -3.22 -30.05
N THR A 453 5.89 -2.73 -30.47
CA THR A 453 7.14 -3.52 -30.52
C THR A 453 7.73 -3.68 -29.12
N GLU A 454 8.66 -4.62 -28.93
CA GLU A 454 9.39 -4.74 -27.65
C GLU A 454 10.19 -3.47 -27.34
N GLU A 455 10.73 -2.79 -28.36
CA GLU A 455 11.44 -1.52 -28.19
C GLU A 455 10.52 -0.41 -27.65
N GLU A 456 9.30 -0.31 -28.18
CA GLU A 456 8.30 0.63 -27.67
C GLU A 456 7.84 0.24 -26.25
N LEU A 457 7.66 -1.06 -25.97
CA LEU A 457 7.30 -1.54 -24.63
C LEU A 457 8.42 -1.28 -23.60
N GLU A 458 9.68 -1.42 -23.99
CA GLU A 458 10.82 -1.05 -23.16
C GLU A 458 10.84 0.46 -22.89
N GLU A 459 10.58 1.30 -23.89
CA GLU A 459 10.51 2.74 -23.71
C GLU A 459 9.38 3.14 -22.74
N LEU A 460 8.22 2.50 -22.85
CA LEU A 460 7.09 2.68 -21.95
C LEU A 460 7.45 2.27 -20.52
N ALA A 461 8.02 1.07 -20.33
CA ALA A 461 8.45 0.58 -19.02
C ALA A 461 9.55 1.47 -18.40
N ALA A 462 10.53 1.88 -19.21
CA ALA A 462 11.63 2.75 -18.79
C ALA A 462 11.17 4.13 -18.36
N SER A 463 9.94 4.55 -18.68
CA SER A 463 9.39 5.82 -18.17
C SER A 463 9.33 5.86 -16.63
N PHE A 464 9.35 4.70 -15.97
CA PHE A 464 9.38 4.57 -14.52
C PHE A 464 10.80 4.59 -13.93
N SER A 465 11.87 4.66 -14.72
CA SER A 465 13.22 4.77 -14.16
C SER A 465 13.42 6.11 -13.43
N LEU A 466 14.28 6.13 -12.41
CA LEU A 466 14.49 7.30 -11.54
C LEU A 466 14.81 8.56 -12.36
N GLU A 467 15.68 8.45 -13.37
CA GLU A 467 16.12 9.56 -14.20
C GLU A 467 15.05 10.11 -15.15
N LYS A 468 13.98 9.33 -15.39
CA LYS A 468 12.81 9.75 -16.17
C LYS A 468 11.62 10.17 -15.30
N CYS A 469 11.74 10.07 -13.98
CA CYS A 469 10.74 10.56 -13.04
C CYS A 469 11.04 12.01 -12.63
N LYS A 470 10.01 12.70 -12.17
CA LYS A 470 10.11 13.99 -11.48
C LYS A 470 10.06 13.77 -9.98
N MET A 471 10.83 14.56 -9.25
CA MET A 471 10.82 14.56 -7.78
C MET A 471 9.70 15.46 -7.27
N ARG A 472 9.07 15.07 -6.16
CA ARG A 472 8.18 15.95 -5.39
C ARG A 472 8.99 16.64 -4.31
N ASP A 473 9.70 17.69 -4.71
CA ASP A 473 10.72 18.36 -3.85
C ASP A 473 10.20 18.74 -2.46
N GLY A 474 8.99 19.29 -2.37
CA GLY A 474 8.37 19.66 -1.09
C GLY A 474 8.19 18.46 -0.15
N LEU A 475 7.68 17.34 -0.68
CA LEU A 475 7.51 16.10 0.07
C LEU A 475 8.87 15.55 0.51
N ASN A 476 9.80 15.39 -0.44
CA ASN A 476 11.08 14.74 -0.19
C ASN A 476 11.95 15.55 0.79
N LYS A 477 11.83 16.88 0.76
CA LYS A 477 12.44 17.75 1.77
C LYS A 477 11.89 17.50 3.18
N ILE A 478 10.57 17.46 3.35
CA ILE A 478 9.93 17.19 4.65
C ILE A 478 10.36 15.83 5.20
N LEU A 479 10.36 14.80 4.35
CA LEU A 479 10.78 13.45 4.74
C LEU A 479 12.26 13.39 5.12
N ALA A 480 13.13 14.04 4.34
CA ALA A 480 14.57 14.07 4.64
C ALA A 480 14.86 14.83 5.94
N GLU A 481 14.18 15.95 6.18
CA GLU A 481 14.30 16.68 7.45
C GLU A 481 13.81 15.85 8.63
N ASP A 482 12.70 15.13 8.50
CA ASP A 482 12.23 14.20 9.53
C ASP A 482 13.22 13.05 9.77
N ALA A 483 13.81 12.50 8.71
CA ALA A 483 14.74 11.38 8.79
C ALA A 483 15.96 11.67 9.69
N THR A 484 16.40 12.93 9.75
CA THR A 484 17.51 13.36 10.62
C THR A 484 17.14 13.52 12.10
N LYS A 485 15.84 13.57 12.42
CA LYS A 485 15.33 13.76 13.79
C LYS A 485 15.20 12.40 14.48
N LYS A 486 15.84 12.26 15.64
CA LYS A 486 15.78 11.06 16.50
C LYS A 486 14.58 11.08 17.41
#